data_AF-A0A498QQ40-F1
#
_entry.id   AF-A0A498QQ40-F1
#
_cell.length_a   1.000
_cell.length_b   1.000
_cell.length_c   1.000
_cell.angle_alpha   90.00
_cell.angle_beta   90.00
_cell.angle_gamma   90.00
#
_symmetry.space_group_name_H-M   'P 1'
#
loop_
_entity.id
_entity.type
_entity.pdbx_description
1 polymer ?
#
loop_
_entity_poly.entity_id
_entity_poly.type
_entity_poly.pdbx_seq_one_letter_code
_entity_poly.pdbx_strand_id
1 'polypeptide(L)' 'MSNEDIKQRNAAVMLDAVLTRKEAAAALRISTFTLDRRIKDKTIRAVKIGNAVRVPVESIAKLLAGDGEA' A
#
# COMPACT_ATOMS: atom_id res chain seq x y z
N MET A 1 1.20 -26.34 -14.99
CA MET A 1 0.77 -25.00 -14.57
C MET A 1 2.03 -24.16 -14.44
N SER A 2 2.18 -23.12 -15.24
CA SER A 2 3.44 -22.37 -15.34
C SER A 2 3.56 -21.37 -14.17
N ASN A 3 4.79 -21.16 -13.69
CA ASN A 3 5.07 -20.22 -12.60
C ASN A 3 4.67 -18.77 -12.92
N GLU A 4 4.59 -18.42 -14.21
CA GLU A 4 4.13 -17.11 -14.69
C GLU A 4 2.63 -16.87 -14.45
N ASP A 5 1.79 -17.90 -14.61
CA ASP A 5 0.34 -17.79 -14.41
C ASP A 5 -0.01 -17.50 -12.94
N ILE A 6 0.73 -18.12 -12.01
CA ILE A 6 0.58 -17.89 -10.56
C ILE A 6 0.97 -16.45 -10.21
N LYS A 7 2.05 -15.94 -10.84
CA LYS A 7 2.55 -14.58 -10.62
C LYS A 7 1.56 -13.53 -11.11
N GLN A 8 0.99 -13.72 -12.30
CA GLN A 8 0.00 -12.81 -12.88
C GLN A 8 -1.34 -12.84 -12.13
N ARG A 9 -1.80 -14.02 -11.71
CA ARG A 9 -3.04 -14.15 -10.93
C ARG A 9 -2.92 -13.53 -9.53
N ASN A 10 -1.78 -13.69 -8.87
CA ASN A 10 -1.52 -13.03 -7.59
C ASN A 10 -1.38 -11.50 -7.75
N ALA A 11 -0.77 -11.02 -8.83
CA ALA A 11 -0.67 -9.59 -9.10
C ALA A 11 -2.05 -8.94 -9.33
N ALA A 12 -2.93 -9.61 -10.08
CA ALA A 12 -4.28 -9.11 -10.34
C ALA A 12 -5.16 -9.05 -9.08
N VAL A 13 -5.03 -10.00 -8.15
CA VAL A 13 -5.78 -10.00 -6.87
C VAL A 13 -5.28 -8.91 -5.91
N MET A 14 -4.03 -8.45 -6.04
CA MET A 14 -3.45 -7.41 -5.19
C MET A 14 -3.90 -5.98 -5.57
N LEU A 15 -4.43 -5.76 -6.78
CA LEU A 15 -4.85 -4.42 -7.25
C LEU A 15 -6.03 -3.83 -6.45
N ASP A 16 -6.91 -4.66 -5.88
CA ASP A 16 -8.03 -4.22 -5.04
C ASP A 16 -7.76 -4.38 -3.53
N ALA A 17 -6.59 -4.88 -3.14
CA ALA A 17 -6.26 -5.07 -1.75
C ALA A 17 -5.95 -3.73 -1.08
N VAL A 18 -6.72 -3.38 -0.06
CA VAL A 18 -6.52 -2.18 0.76
C VAL A 18 -6.17 -2.55 2.19
N LEU A 19 -5.07 -1.99 2.70
CA LEU A 19 -4.58 -2.20 4.05
C LEU A 19 -5.20 -1.19 5.02
N THR A 20 -5.35 -1.59 6.27
CA THR A 20 -5.57 -0.66 7.37
C THR A 20 -4.31 0.16 7.63
N ARG A 21 -4.45 1.27 8.37
CA ARG A 21 -3.29 2.08 8.79
C ARG A 21 -2.24 1.27 9.54
N LYS A 22 -2.66 0.32 10.40
CA LYS A 22 -1.73 -0.50 11.18
C LYS A 22 -0.95 -1.46 10.28
N GLU A 23 -1.62 -2.13 9.36
CA GLU A 23 -0.99 -3.06 8.42
C GLU A 23 -0.03 -2.33 7.46
N ALA A 24 -0.45 -1.17 6.93
CA ALA A 24 0.39 -0.34 6.07
C ALA A 24 1.65 0.16 6.78
N ALA A 25 1.52 0.61 8.03
CA ALA A 25 2.66 1.04 8.84
C ALA A 25 3.62 -0.12 9.13
N ALA A 26 3.08 -1.30 9.47
CA ALA A 26 3.87 -2.51 9.69
C ALA A 26 4.62 -2.96 8.43
N ALA A 27 3.97 -2.91 7.26
CA ALA A 27 4.58 -3.27 5.98
C ALA A 27 5.77 -2.38 5.62
N LEU A 28 5.67 -1.07 5.91
CA LEU A 28 6.75 -0.10 5.69
C LEU A 28 7.76 -0.04 6.85
N ARG A 29 7.54 -0.77 7.95
CA ARG A 29 8.33 -0.70 9.19
C ARG A 29 8.47 0.74 9.74
N ILE A 30 7.39 1.52 9.68
CA ILE A 30 7.34 2.87 10.22
C ILE A 30 6.26 3.01 11.30
N SER A 31 6.31 4.08 12.07
CA SER A 31 5.22 4.39 13.02
C SER A 31 3.93 4.78 12.27
N THR A 32 2.77 4.53 12.87
CA THR A 32 1.48 5.00 12.32
C THR A 32 1.42 6.52 12.22
N PHE A 33 2.10 7.24 13.10
CA PHE A 33 2.22 8.70 13.03
C PHE A 33 2.97 9.15 11.77
N THR A 34 4.10 8.48 11.45
CA THR A 34 4.85 8.72 10.22
C THR A 34 4.02 8.37 8.99
N LEU A 35 3.26 7.27 9.03
CA LEU A 35 2.33 6.91 7.95
C LEU A 35 1.27 8.01 7.75
N ASP A 36 0.62 8.46 8.82
CA ASP A 36 -0.40 9.51 8.76
C ASP A 36 0.19 10.83 8.22
N ARG A 37 1.44 11.16 8.59
CA ARG A 37 2.17 12.30 8.00
C ARG A 37 2.36 12.13 6.50
N ARG A 38 2.81 10.96 6.06
CA ARG A 38 3.02 10.62 4.63
C ARG A 38 1.72 10.56 3.82
N ILE A 39 0.60 10.28 4.47
CA ILE A 39 -0.71 10.38 3.82
C ILE A 39 -1.11 11.85 3.68
N LYS A 40 -0.84 12.66 4.71
CA LYS A 40 -1.16 14.09 4.74
C LYS A 40 -0.36 14.90 3.72
N ASP A 41 0.93 14.61 3.56
CA ASP A 41 1.81 15.24 2.55
C ASP A 41 1.62 14.64 1.14
N LYS A 42 0.73 13.64 0.99
CA LYS A 42 0.38 12.96 -0.26
C LYS A 42 1.49 12.08 -0.85
N THR A 43 2.57 11.78 -0.13
CA THR A 43 3.56 10.78 -0.54
C THR A 43 2.94 9.37 -0.59
N ILE A 44 1.99 9.07 0.30
CA ILE A 44 1.21 7.82 0.31
C ILE A 44 -0.23 8.12 -0.04
N ARG A 45 -0.71 7.47 -1.11
CA ARG A 45 -2.14 7.51 -1.44
C ARG A 45 -2.93 6.77 -0.37
N ALA A 46 -4.01 7.37 0.08
CA ALA A 46 -4.99 6.71 0.93
C ALA A 46 -6.40 7.00 0.41
N VAL A 47 -7.30 6.06 0.67
CA VAL A 47 -8.73 6.16 0.33
C VAL A 47 -9.56 6.11 1.60
N LYS A 48 -10.61 6.93 1.66
CA LYS A 48 -11.57 6.91 2.74
C LYS A 48 -12.72 5.98 2.36
N ILE A 49 -12.90 4.91 3.13
CA ILE A 49 -14.00 3.94 2.96
C ILE A 49 -14.88 4.03 4.21
N GLY A 50 -16.03 4.69 4.08
CA GLY A 50 -16.87 5.07 5.22
C GLY A 50 -16.12 5.95 6.21
N ASN A 51 -15.98 5.48 7.46
CA ASN A 51 -15.23 6.17 8.52
C ASN A 51 -13.77 5.71 8.65
N ALA A 52 -13.32 4.76 7.82
CA ALA A 52 -11.97 4.22 7.89
C ALA A 52 -11.07 4.77 6.78
N VAL A 53 -9.82 5.05 7.12
CA VAL A 53 -8.75 5.31 6.15
C VAL A 53 -8.09 3.99 5.79
N ARG A 54 -8.00 3.72 4.48
CA ARG A 54 -7.36 2.53 3.93
C ARG A 54 -6.26 2.93 2.94
N VAL A 55 -5.21 2.13 2.88
CA VAL A 55 -4.04 2.38 2.05
C VAL A 55 -3.97 1.30 0.98
N PRO A 56 -4.06 1.63 -0.31
CA PRO A 56 -3.91 0.65 -1.38
C PRO A 56 -2.55 -0.04 -1.33
N VAL A 57 -2.52 -1.37 -1.50
CA VAL A 57 -1.27 -2.15 -1.51
C VAL A 57 -0.32 -1.65 -2.60
N GLU A 58 -0.85 -1.24 -3.77
CA GLU A 58 -0.08 -0.64 -4.86
C GLU A 58 0.81 0.54 -4.41
N SER A 59 0.31 1.36 -3.48
CA SER A 59 1.01 2.56 -3.03
C SER A 59 2.16 2.21 -2.08
N ILE A 60 1.97 1.16 -1.28
CA ILE A 60 3.02 0.61 -0.42
C ILE A 60 4.09 -0.07 -1.27
N ALA A 61 3.69 -0.84 -2.29
CA ALA A 61 4.60 -1.53 -3.19
C ALA A 61 5.52 -0.55 -3.93
N LYS A 62 4.97 0.56 -4.45
CA LYS A 62 5.76 1.62 -5.11
C LYS A 62 6.84 2.21 -4.20
N LEU A 63 6.51 2.45 -2.93
CA LEU A 63 7.47 2.96 -1.96
C LEU A 63 8.56 1.95 -1.62
N LEU A 64 8.20 0.67 -1.48
CA LEU A 64 9.18 -0.39 -1.22
C LEU A 64 10.10 -0.66 -2.42
N ALA A 65 9.60 -0.43 -3.64
CA ALA A 65 10.39 -0.55 -4.87
C ALA A 65 11.39 0.60 -5.07
N GLY A 66 11.30 1.68 -4.28
CA GLY A 66 12.17 2.87 -4.42
C GLY A 66 11.65 3.90 -5.44
N ASP A 67 10.50 3.66 -6.08
CA ASP A 67 9.92 4.54 -7.10
C ASP A 67 9.19 5.77 -6.51
N GLY A 68 9.34 6.01 -5.21
CA GLY A 68 8.62 7.04 -4.46
C GLY A 68 9.45 8.25 -4.05
N GLU A 69 10.68 8.39 -4.54
CA GLU A 69 11.48 9.59 -4.40
C GLU A 69 11.39 10.43 -5.68
N ALA A 70 10.90 11.66 -5.52
CA ALA A 70 11.11 12.78 -6.43
C ALA A 70 11.39 14.03 -5.58
#